data_AF-A0A257P7F4-F1
#
_entry.id   AF-A0A257P7F4-F1
#
_cell.length_a   1.000
_cell.length_b   1.000
_cell.length_c   1.000
_cell.angle_alpha   90.00
_cell.angle_beta   90.00
_cell.angle_gamma   90.00
#
_symmetry.space_group_name_H-M   'P 1'
#
loop_
_entity.id
_entity.type
_entity.pdbx_description
1 polymer ?
#
loop_
_entity_poly.entity_id
_entity_poly.type
_entity_poly.pdbx_seq_one_letter_code
_entity_poly.pdbx_strand_id
1 'polypeptide(L)'
;MSADSKTRLEKNPLRILDSKDAGDQGLVANAPLIYDHLSEKAAQFYAGLKSALTGFGVPYTENPRIVRGLDYYNHTAFEFVTTALGAQGTVLAGGRYDGLVEQMGGHAVPGVGWAAGIERLAMLLVSPPNSLPPVIVIGDEKAVEVAAYLRAHGVKVEISFQSGFKNGLKYANRRAAKWAVLANPDGLTLKNLEDGSQSDVTVTALPSLIV
;
A
#
# COMPACT_ATOMS: atom_id res chain seq x y z
N MET A 1 31.66 -9.19 -21.96
CA MET A 1 31.50 -7.97 -21.15
C MET A 1 31.13 -6.79 -22.05
N SER A 2 30.00 -6.14 -21.75
CA SER A 2 29.42 -5.03 -22.52
C SER A 2 30.26 -3.75 -22.44
N ALA A 3 30.04 -2.80 -23.34
CA ALA A 3 30.72 -1.50 -23.33
C ALA A 3 30.38 -0.68 -22.06
N ASP A 4 29.14 -0.72 -21.61
CA ASP A 4 28.69 -0.07 -20.37
C ASP A 4 29.35 -0.70 -19.14
N SER A 5 29.44 -2.02 -19.07
CA SER A 5 30.15 -2.71 -17.99
C SER A 5 31.65 -2.40 -17.95
N LYS A 6 32.30 -2.16 -19.11
CA LYS A 6 33.69 -1.66 -19.15
C LYS A 6 33.81 -0.28 -18.53
N THR A 7 32.86 0.63 -18.78
CA THR A 7 32.84 1.96 -18.14
C THR A 7 32.56 1.87 -16.64
N ARG A 8 31.65 0.98 -16.23
CA ARG A 8 31.32 0.76 -14.80
C ARG A 8 32.50 0.16 -14.03
N LEU A 9 33.31 -0.68 -14.66
CA LEU A 9 34.49 -1.29 -14.04
C LEU A 9 35.45 -0.24 -13.46
N GLU A 10 35.65 0.87 -14.18
CA GLU A 10 36.56 1.96 -13.78
C GLU A 10 35.99 2.87 -12.68
N LYS A 11 34.66 2.94 -12.54
CA LYS A 11 33.99 3.90 -11.62
C LYS A 11 33.37 3.22 -10.41
N ASN A 12 32.53 2.22 -10.65
CA ASN A 12 31.88 1.43 -9.62
C ASN A 12 31.60 0.02 -10.17
N PRO A 13 32.52 -0.95 -9.95
CA PRO A 13 32.40 -2.30 -10.48
C PRO A 13 31.20 -3.06 -9.92
N LEU A 14 30.66 -2.66 -8.75
CA LEU A 14 29.47 -3.31 -8.19
C LEU A 14 28.25 -3.13 -9.09
N ARG A 15 28.17 -2.04 -9.88
CA ARG A 15 27.05 -1.81 -10.81
C ARG A 15 27.04 -2.80 -11.99
N ILE A 16 28.11 -3.55 -12.20
CA ILE A 16 28.15 -4.63 -13.20
C ILE A 16 27.29 -5.80 -12.74
N LEU A 17 27.18 -6.04 -11.43
CA LEU A 17 26.44 -7.17 -10.85
C LEU A 17 24.93 -7.10 -11.12
N ASP A 18 24.39 -5.93 -11.45
CA ASP A 18 22.99 -5.76 -11.86
C ASP A 18 22.81 -5.58 -13.39
N SER A 19 23.87 -5.74 -14.20
CA SER A 19 23.79 -5.64 -15.67
C SER A 19 22.80 -6.66 -16.23
N LYS A 20 21.90 -6.27 -17.14
CA LYS A 20 20.96 -7.19 -17.82
C LYS A 20 21.49 -7.75 -19.14
N ASP A 21 22.71 -7.38 -19.53
CA ASP A 21 23.35 -7.87 -20.75
C ASP A 21 23.70 -9.36 -20.62
N ALA A 22 23.34 -10.16 -21.62
CA ALA A 22 23.56 -11.61 -21.60
C ALA A 22 25.05 -11.98 -21.49
N GLY A 23 25.93 -11.19 -22.10
CA GLY A 23 27.38 -11.38 -22.03
C GLY A 23 28.00 -10.95 -20.70
N ASP A 24 27.30 -10.13 -19.90
CA ASP A 24 27.69 -9.79 -18.54
C ASP A 24 27.15 -10.79 -17.52
N GLN A 25 25.92 -11.29 -17.71
CA GLN A 25 25.28 -12.25 -16.81
C GLN A 25 26.10 -13.53 -16.60
N GLY A 26 26.73 -14.06 -17.66
CA GLY A 26 27.65 -15.19 -17.55
C GLY A 26 28.89 -14.92 -16.69
N LEU A 27 29.36 -13.66 -16.66
CA LEU A 27 30.49 -13.23 -15.83
C LEU A 27 30.05 -13.00 -14.38
N VAL A 28 28.92 -12.31 -14.19
CA VAL A 28 28.34 -11.99 -12.88
C VAL A 28 27.98 -13.24 -12.08
N ALA A 29 27.59 -14.33 -12.75
CA ALA A 29 27.29 -15.60 -12.11
C ALA A 29 28.44 -16.08 -11.20
N ASN A 30 29.68 -15.87 -11.63
CA ASN A 30 30.91 -16.29 -10.95
C ASN A 30 31.62 -15.16 -10.17
N ALA A 31 30.99 -13.98 -10.05
CA ALA A 31 31.59 -12.86 -9.35
C ALA A 31 31.68 -13.12 -7.83
N PRO A 32 32.71 -12.58 -7.14
CA PRO A 32 32.78 -12.63 -5.68
C PRO A 32 31.55 -12.01 -5.03
N LEU A 33 31.12 -12.58 -3.91
CA LEU A 33 29.99 -12.06 -3.15
C LEU A 33 30.49 -11.02 -2.16
N ILE A 34 29.81 -9.87 -2.09
CA ILE A 34 30.13 -8.82 -1.09
C ILE A 34 30.05 -9.35 0.35
N TYR A 35 29.22 -10.37 0.54
CA TYR A 35 29.01 -11.06 1.81
C TYR A 35 30.30 -11.66 2.38
N ASP A 36 31.19 -12.14 1.51
CA ASP A 36 32.46 -12.76 1.90
C ASP A 36 33.54 -11.72 2.26
N HIS A 37 33.24 -10.44 2.06
CA HIS A 37 34.15 -9.32 2.25
C HIS A 37 33.63 -8.28 3.25
N LEU A 38 32.65 -8.65 4.07
CA LEU A 38 32.16 -7.77 5.14
C LEU A 38 33.26 -7.51 6.17
N SER A 39 33.46 -6.25 6.53
CA SER A 39 34.25 -5.91 7.72
C SER A 39 33.57 -6.47 8.98
N GLU A 40 34.33 -6.64 10.06
CA GLU A 40 33.78 -7.11 11.34
C GLU A 40 32.58 -6.26 11.80
N LYS A 41 32.70 -4.93 11.71
CA LYS A 41 31.63 -4.00 12.04
C LYS A 41 30.39 -4.22 11.17
N ALA A 42 30.56 -4.45 9.86
CA ALA A 42 29.44 -4.69 8.96
C ALA A 42 28.78 -6.05 9.22
N ALA A 43 29.57 -7.09 9.51
CA ALA A 43 29.09 -8.41 9.87
C ALA A 43 28.28 -8.38 11.18
N GLN A 44 28.76 -7.67 12.20
CA GLN A 44 28.03 -7.46 13.46
C GLN A 44 26.72 -6.71 13.24
N PHE A 45 26.73 -5.64 12.42
CA PHE A 45 25.51 -4.90 12.07
C PHE A 45 24.48 -5.82 11.40
N TYR A 46 24.93 -6.65 10.45
CA TYR A 46 24.06 -7.58 9.74
C TYR A 46 23.50 -8.67 10.65
N ALA A 47 24.31 -9.23 11.56
CA ALA A 47 23.85 -10.18 12.56
C ALA A 47 22.79 -9.57 13.49
N GLY A 48 22.98 -8.31 13.91
CA GLY A 48 21.99 -7.58 14.70
C GLY A 48 20.66 -7.39 13.97
N LEU A 49 20.69 -7.04 12.69
CA LEU A 49 19.50 -6.97 11.85
C LEU A 49 18.77 -8.32 11.78
N LYS A 50 19.50 -9.41 11.50
CA LYS A 50 18.91 -10.75 11.43
C LYS A 50 18.25 -11.14 12.75
N SER A 51 18.91 -10.88 13.88
CA SER A 51 18.34 -11.12 15.20
C SER A 51 17.07 -10.32 15.44
N ALA A 52 17.02 -9.05 15.02
CA ALA A 52 15.83 -8.22 15.17
C ALA A 52 14.66 -8.74 14.32
N LEU A 53 14.91 -9.07 13.05
CA LEU A 53 13.89 -9.64 12.16
C LEU A 53 13.31 -10.94 12.71
N THR A 54 14.16 -11.83 13.22
CA THR A 54 13.73 -13.06 13.90
C THR A 54 12.91 -12.75 15.15
N GLY A 55 13.35 -11.80 15.98
CA GLY A 55 12.62 -11.37 17.18
C GLY A 55 11.22 -10.82 16.89
N PHE A 56 11.05 -10.13 15.76
CA PHE A 56 9.74 -9.64 15.30
C PHE A 56 8.92 -10.67 14.49
N GLY A 57 9.46 -11.86 14.24
CA GLY A 57 8.80 -12.88 13.42
C GLY A 57 8.66 -12.48 11.95
N VAL A 58 9.54 -11.63 11.43
CA VAL A 58 9.54 -11.19 10.02
C VAL A 58 10.31 -12.22 9.19
N PRO A 59 9.66 -12.98 8.29
CA PRO A 59 10.35 -13.91 7.42
C PRO A 59 11.16 -13.16 6.35
N TYR A 60 12.35 -13.65 6.04
CA TYR A 60 13.20 -13.10 4.98
C TYR A 60 14.05 -14.20 4.33
N THR A 61 14.54 -13.92 3.12
CA THR A 61 15.51 -14.74 2.41
C THR A 61 16.76 -13.91 2.17
N GLU A 62 17.93 -14.45 2.53
CA GLU A 62 19.21 -13.78 2.27
C GLU A 62 19.53 -13.86 0.76
N ASN A 63 19.65 -12.72 0.10
CA ASN A 63 20.09 -12.63 -1.30
C ASN A 63 21.47 -11.95 -1.36
N PRO A 64 22.57 -12.70 -1.49
CA PRO A 64 23.92 -12.13 -1.50
C PRO A 64 24.24 -11.35 -2.78
N ARG A 65 23.34 -11.39 -3.79
CA ARG A 65 23.48 -10.70 -5.08
C ARG A 65 22.68 -9.40 -5.13
N ILE A 66 22.09 -8.98 -4.01
CA ILE A 66 21.38 -7.70 -3.95
C ILE A 66 22.39 -6.55 -4.12
N VAL A 67 22.24 -5.80 -5.19
CA VAL A 67 23.01 -4.58 -5.44
C VAL A 67 22.07 -3.41 -5.62
N ARG A 68 22.44 -2.26 -5.06
CA ARG A 68 21.69 -1.03 -5.24
C ARG A 68 22.32 -0.21 -6.33
N GLY A 69 21.49 0.35 -7.21
CA GLY A 69 21.94 1.17 -8.32
C GLY A 69 22.49 2.55 -7.93
N LEU A 70 22.54 2.87 -6.63
CA LEU A 70 22.97 4.15 -6.07
C LEU A 70 24.08 3.92 -5.06
N ASP A 71 25.15 4.70 -5.17
CA ASP A 71 26.43 4.39 -4.51
C ASP A 71 26.47 4.84 -3.04
N TYR A 72 25.43 5.54 -2.58
CA TYR A 72 25.34 6.04 -1.22
C TYR A 72 24.93 4.98 -0.18
N TYR A 73 24.56 3.77 -0.61
CA TYR A 73 24.11 2.72 0.29
C TYR A 73 25.28 2.09 1.07
N ASN A 74 25.07 1.85 2.36
CA ASN A 74 25.98 1.12 3.23
C ASN A 74 25.21 0.15 4.13
N HIS A 75 25.90 -0.88 4.63
CA HIS A 75 25.34 -1.92 5.49
C HIS A 75 24.14 -2.68 4.89
N THR A 76 22.92 -2.24 5.20
CA THR A 76 21.69 -3.00 4.91
C THR A 76 21.11 -2.62 3.55
N ALA A 77 20.75 -3.63 2.75
CA ALA A 77 19.87 -3.49 1.59
C ALA A 77 18.79 -4.56 1.66
N PHE A 78 17.54 -4.21 1.31
CA PHE A 78 16.41 -5.14 1.36
C PHE A 78 15.37 -4.84 0.28
N GLU A 79 14.71 -5.88 -0.22
CA GLU A 79 13.61 -5.80 -1.18
C GLU A 79 12.41 -6.59 -0.69
N PHE A 80 11.23 -6.09 -1.04
CA PHE A 80 10.01 -6.87 -1.04
C PHE A 80 9.71 -7.21 -2.48
N VAL A 81 9.62 -8.50 -2.78
CA VAL A 81 9.44 -9.03 -4.12
C VAL A 81 8.15 -9.83 -4.21
N THR A 82 7.56 -9.86 -5.41
CA THR A 82 6.36 -10.64 -5.74
C THR A 82 6.54 -11.36 -7.06
N THR A 83 5.94 -12.54 -7.19
CA THR A 83 5.85 -13.27 -8.46
C THR A 83 4.59 -12.91 -9.25
N ALA A 84 3.65 -12.18 -8.65
CA ALA A 84 2.34 -11.88 -9.24
C ALA A 84 2.39 -10.85 -10.39
N LEU A 85 3.46 -10.05 -10.49
CA LEU A 85 3.57 -8.94 -11.47
C LEU A 85 4.47 -9.26 -12.66
N GLY A 86 4.91 -10.51 -12.84
CA GLY A 86 5.77 -10.93 -13.95
C GLY A 86 7.24 -10.50 -13.79
N ALA A 87 7.89 -10.08 -14.90
CA ALA A 87 9.29 -9.67 -14.89
C ALA A 87 9.49 -8.38 -14.08
N GLN A 88 10.52 -8.34 -13.22
CA GLN A 88 10.76 -7.31 -12.18
C GLN A 88 9.74 -7.34 -11.03
N GLY A 89 9.91 -8.33 -10.15
CA GLY A 89 9.04 -8.55 -9.00
C GLY A 89 9.21 -7.58 -7.83
N THR A 90 10.16 -6.64 -7.85
CA THR A 90 10.40 -5.74 -6.72
C THR A 90 9.29 -4.69 -6.61
N VAL A 91 8.58 -4.68 -5.47
CA VAL A 91 7.49 -3.72 -5.18
C VAL A 91 7.90 -2.62 -4.22
N LEU A 92 8.85 -2.92 -3.33
CA LEU A 92 9.45 -1.99 -2.39
C LEU A 92 10.93 -2.35 -2.26
N ALA A 93 11.79 -1.33 -2.21
CA ALA A 93 13.21 -1.51 -1.99
C ALA A 93 13.73 -0.42 -1.06
N GLY A 94 14.70 -0.79 -0.24
CA GLY A 94 15.34 0.14 0.67
C GLY A 94 16.71 -0.32 1.13
N GLY A 95 17.22 0.42 2.10
CA GLY A 95 18.51 0.18 2.72
C GLY A 95 18.98 1.36 3.57
N ARG A 96 20.17 1.21 4.14
CA ARG A 96 20.86 2.21 4.96
C ARG A 96 21.83 3.04 4.09
N TYR A 97 21.94 4.34 4.38
CA TYR A 97 22.64 5.33 3.54
C TYR A 97 23.26 6.48 4.35
N ASP A 98 24.10 6.14 5.33
CA ASP A 98 24.61 7.09 6.32
C ASP A 98 25.47 8.23 5.75
N GLY A 99 26.10 8.00 4.58
CA GLY A 99 26.97 8.99 3.93
C GLY A 99 26.22 10.03 3.08
N LEU A 100 24.92 9.85 2.83
CA LEU A 100 24.21 10.66 1.85
C LEU A 100 24.15 12.15 2.22
N VAL A 101 23.89 12.47 3.50
CA VAL A 101 23.81 13.88 3.95
C VAL A 101 25.16 14.58 3.86
N GLU A 102 26.25 13.87 4.17
CA GLU A 102 27.61 14.39 4.04
C GLU A 102 27.99 14.66 2.58
N GLN A 103 27.63 13.74 1.66
CA GLN A 103 27.82 13.94 0.22
C GLN A 103 27.07 15.17 -0.33
N MET A 104 26.00 15.61 0.34
CA MET A 104 25.23 16.82 0.02
C MET A 104 25.75 18.09 0.72
N GLY A 105 26.87 18.02 1.45
CA GLY A 105 27.48 19.16 2.15
C GLY A 105 26.94 19.42 3.56
N GLY A 106 26.15 18.50 4.13
CA GLY A 106 25.73 18.55 5.53
C GLY A 106 26.71 17.82 6.46
N HIS A 107 26.39 17.75 7.76
CA HIS A 107 27.10 16.87 8.69
C HIS A 107 26.71 15.40 8.49
N ALA A 108 27.55 14.46 8.95
CA ALA A 108 27.24 13.03 8.88
C ALA A 108 25.94 12.69 9.64
N VAL A 109 24.96 12.11 8.94
CA VAL A 109 23.67 11.68 9.51
C VAL A 109 23.36 10.25 9.08
N PRO A 110 23.30 9.30 10.04
CA PRO A 110 22.86 7.96 9.74
C PRO A 110 21.43 7.93 9.20
N GLY A 111 21.18 7.12 8.17
CA GLY A 111 19.90 7.09 7.46
C GLY A 111 19.50 5.68 7.06
N VAL A 112 18.22 5.35 7.20
CA VAL A 112 17.63 4.13 6.65
C VAL A 112 16.25 4.47 6.12
N GLY A 113 15.90 3.92 4.98
CA GLY A 113 14.63 4.21 4.34
C GLY A 113 14.35 3.25 3.19
N TRP A 114 13.20 3.47 2.57
CA TRP A 114 12.72 2.69 1.45
C TRP A 114 11.85 3.55 0.55
N ALA A 115 11.65 3.07 -0.67
CA ALA A 115 10.68 3.59 -1.61
C ALA A 115 9.88 2.43 -2.20
N ALA A 116 8.64 2.72 -2.58
CA ALA A 116 7.76 1.77 -3.25
C ALA A 116 7.04 2.46 -4.41
N GLY A 117 6.78 1.71 -5.47
CA GLY A 117 5.96 2.20 -6.59
C GLY A 117 4.48 2.05 -6.25
N ILE A 118 3.74 3.16 -6.15
CA ILE A 118 2.31 3.13 -5.83
C ILE A 118 1.53 2.33 -6.87
N GLU A 119 1.89 2.46 -8.14
CA GLU A 119 1.30 1.71 -9.25
C GLU A 119 1.53 0.20 -9.09
N ARG A 120 2.74 -0.22 -8.69
CA ARG A 120 3.06 -1.63 -8.44
C ARG A 120 2.28 -2.19 -7.25
N LEU A 121 2.15 -1.42 -6.18
CA LEU A 121 1.33 -1.81 -5.03
C LEU A 121 -0.15 -1.90 -5.41
N ALA A 122 -0.66 -0.96 -6.19
CA ALA A 122 -2.04 -0.97 -6.66
C ALA A 122 -2.35 -2.18 -7.56
N MET A 123 -1.41 -2.60 -8.42
CA MET A 123 -1.56 -3.81 -9.24
C MET A 123 -1.63 -5.11 -8.41
N LEU A 124 -1.16 -5.10 -7.16
CA LEU A 124 -1.30 -6.24 -6.23
C LEU A 124 -2.63 -6.26 -5.50
N LEU A 125 -3.43 -5.19 -5.56
CA LEU A 125 -4.75 -5.17 -4.96
C LEU A 125 -5.73 -5.98 -5.82
N VAL A 126 -6.26 -7.06 -5.25
CA VAL A 126 -7.29 -7.90 -5.89
C VAL A 126 -8.62 -7.13 -6.03
N SER A 127 -8.85 -6.16 -5.15
CA SER A 127 -10.01 -5.27 -5.17
C SER A 127 -9.62 -3.96 -4.48
N PRO A 128 -10.25 -2.82 -4.84
CA PRO A 128 -10.06 -1.59 -4.10
C PRO A 128 -10.37 -1.82 -2.61
N PRO A 129 -9.62 -1.20 -1.68
CA PRO A 129 -9.89 -1.33 -0.27
C PRO A 129 -11.36 -1.00 -0.01
N ASN A 130 -12.05 -1.86 0.76
CA ASN A 130 -13.47 -1.73 1.04
C ASN A 130 -13.78 -0.32 1.57
N SER A 131 -14.30 0.55 0.70
CA SER A 131 -14.96 1.75 1.18
C SER A 131 -16.26 1.28 1.82
N LEU A 132 -16.54 1.71 3.05
CA LEU A 132 -17.84 1.43 3.67
C LEU A 132 -18.95 1.82 2.68
N PRO A 133 -19.91 0.92 2.39
CA PRO A 133 -21.04 1.25 1.53
C PRO A 133 -21.80 2.45 2.10
N PRO A 134 -22.31 3.35 1.27
CA PRO A 134 -23.10 4.47 1.75
C PRO A 134 -24.43 3.98 2.34
N VAL A 135 -24.96 4.74 3.30
CA VAL A 135 -26.40 4.69 3.60
C VAL A 135 -27.15 5.42 2.50
N ILE A 136 -28.28 4.85 2.07
CA ILE A 136 -29.07 5.41 0.97
C ILE A 136 -30.34 6.03 1.54
N VAL A 137 -30.48 7.34 1.38
CA VAL A 137 -31.72 8.04 1.73
C VAL A 137 -32.63 8.08 0.51
N ILE A 138 -33.88 7.64 0.66
CA ILE A 138 -34.88 7.54 -0.40
C ILE A 138 -36.08 8.37 0.02
N GLY A 139 -36.48 9.34 -0.81
CA GLY A 139 -37.60 10.25 -0.55
C GLY A 139 -37.33 11.61 -1.17
N ASP A 140 -38.36 12.46 -1.24
CA ASP A 140 -38.26 13.74 -1.93
C ASP A 140 -37.91 14.88 -0.95
N GLU A 141 -38.89 15.34 -0.15
CA GLU A 141 -38.74 16.60 0.60
C GLU A 141 -37.75 16.54 1.77
N LYS A 142 -37.70 15.42 2.52
CA LYS A 142 -36.86 15.28 3.72
C LYS A 142 -35.50 14.63 3.46
N ALA A 143 -35.25 14.13 2.26
CA ALA A 143 -34.05 13.35 1.99
C ALA A 143 -32.77 14.18 2.12
N VAL A 144 -32.81 15.45 1.70
CA VAL A 144 -31.67 16.36 1.78
C VAL A 144 -31.30 16.66 3.24
N GLU A 145 -32.29 16.94 4.09
CA GLU A 145 -32.08 17.23 5.51
C GLU A 145 -31.51 16.02 6.26
N VAL A 146 -32.11 14.83 6.06
CA VAL A 146 -31.64 13.58 6.67
C VAL A 146 -30.21 13.26 6.22
N ALA A 147 -29.92 13.39 4.93
CA ALA A 147 -28.58 13.15 4.41
C ALA A 147 -27.56 14.14 4.97
N ALA A 148 -27.93 15.43 5.09
CA ALA A 148 -27.06 16.45 5.70
C ALA A 148 -26.77 16.13 7.17
N TYR A 149 -27.80 15.74 7.94
CA TYR A 149 -27.65 15.36 9.34
C TYR A 149 -26.71 14.17 9.52
N LEU A 150 -26.94 13.09 8.78
CA LEU A 150 -26.10 11.88 8.83
C LEU A 150 -24.64 12.17 8.45
N ARG A 151 -24.41 12.97 7.40
CA ARG A 151 -23.06 13.38 6.98
C ARG A 151 -22.35 14.20 8.06
N ALA A 152 -23.07 15.09 8.74
CA ALA A 152 -22.51 15.86 9.87
C ALA A 152 -22.08 14.96 11.05
N HIS A 153 -22.61 13.73 11.11
CA HIS A 153 -22.24 12.70 12.10
C HIS A 153 -21.28 11.64 11.55
N GLY A 154 -20.58 11.94 10.44
CA GLY A 154 -19.54 11.06 9.88
C GLY A 154 -20.05 9.86 9.08
N VAL A 155 -21.37 9.78 8.82
CA VAL A 155 -21.94 8.71 8.01
C VAL A 155 -21.81 9.05 6.52
N LYS A 156 -21.28 8.10 5.74
CA LYS A 156 -21.26 8.21 4.27
C LYS A 156 -22.68 8.01 3.73
N VAL A 157 -23.24 9.02 3.07
CA VAL A 157 -24.63 9.01 2.59
C VAL A 157 -24.76 9.41 1.12
N GLU A 158 -25.54 8.65 0.36
CA GLU A 158 -26.05 9.01 -0.96
C GLU A 158 -27.58 9.21 -0.91
N ILE A 159 -28.11 10.13 -1.71
CA ILE A 159 -29.56 10.30 -1.88
C ILE A 159 -29.96 9.60 -3.18
N SER A 160 -31.01 8.78 -3.12
CA SER A 160 -31.60 8.17 -4.31
C SER A 160 -32.49 9.17 -5.04
N PHE A 161 -32.12 9.53 -6.26
CA PHE A 161 -32.98 10.29 -7.19
C PHE A 161 -33.91 9.41 -8.04
N GLN A 162 -34.03 8.12 -7.71
CA GLN A 162 -34.97 7.23 -8.38
C GLN A 162 -36.41 7.51 -7.94
N SER A 163 -37.36 7.48 -8.87
CA SER A 163 -38.77 7.68 -8.57
C SER A 163 -39.35 6.52 -7.74
N GLY A 164 -39.83 6.84 -6.54
CA GLY A 164 -40.50 5.92 -5.63
C GLY A 164 -39.58 4.94 -4.89
N PHE A 165 -40.07 4.45 -3.74
CA PHE A 165 -39.30 3.60 -2.83
C PHE A 165 -38.78 2.31 -3.46
N LYS A 166 -39.58 1.64 -4.31
CA LYS A 166 -39.18 0.40 -4.96
C LYS A 166 -37.92 0.57 -5.82
N ASN A 167 -37.84 1.66 -6.61
CA ASN A 167 -36.68 1.91 -7.45
C ASN A 167 -35.50 2.44 -6.63
N GLY A 168 -35.76 3.21 -5.58
CA GLY A 168 -34.73 3.63 -4.62
C GLY A 168 -34.09 2.44 -3.89
N LEU A 169 -34.87 1.45 -3.46
CA LEU A 169 -34.35 0.23 -2.83
C LEU A 169 -33.53 -0.62 -3.81
N LYS A 170 -33.96 -0.71 -5.07
CA LYS A 170 -33.14 -1.34 -6.13
C LYS A 170 -31.82 -0.60 -6.33
N TYR A 171 -31.83 0.72 -6.29
CA TYR A 171 -30.60 1.52 -6.34
C TYR A 171 -29.71 1.25 -5.12
N ALA A 172 -30.28 1.17 -3.92
CA ALA A 172 -29.51 0.89 -2.71
C ALA A 172 -28.80 -0.48 -2.75
N ASN A 173 -29.50 -1.51 -3.24
CA ASN A 173 -28.89 -2.82 -3.45
C ASN A 173 -27.73 -2.78 -4.46
N ARG A 174 -27.85 -2.01 -5.56
CA ARG A 174 -26.75 -1.81 -6.53
C ARG A 174 -25.53 -1.10 -5.93
N ARG A 175 -25.72 -0.30 -4.89
CA ARG A 175 -24.64 0.38 -4.15
C ARG A 175 -24.08 -0.48 -3.01
N ALA A 176 -24.56 -1.72 -2.87
CA ALA A 176 -24.22 -2.62 -1.77
C ALA A 176 -24.45 -1.99 -0.38
N ALA A 177 -25.45 -1.11 -0.28
CA ALA A 177 -25.78 -0.45 0.98
C ALA A 177 -26.32 -1.47 1.98
N LYS A 178 -25.86 -1.39 3.23
CA LYS A 178 -26.45 -2.13 4.34
C LYS A 178 -27.76 -1.50 4.82
N TRP A 179 -27.81 -0.17 4.82
CA TRP A 179 -28.92 0.60 5.36
C TRP A 179 -29.56 1.50 4.29
N ALA A 180 -30.89 1.53 4.30
CA ALA A 180 -31.67 2.54 3.59
C ALA A 180 -32.56 3.31 4.56
N VAL A 181 -32.63 4.63 4.41
CA VAL A 181 -33.56 5.48 5.17
C VAL A 181 -34.67 5.91 4.23
N LEU A 182 -35.90 5.50 4.53
CA LEU A 182 -37.09 5.89 3.78
C LEU A 182 -37.65 7.16 4.41
N ALA A 183 -37.48 8.29 3.72
CA ALA A 183 -37.95 9.59 4.15
C ALA A 183 -39.36 9.85 3.60
N ASN A 184 -40.37 9.54 4.41
CA ASN A 184 -41.77 9.83 4.13
C ASN A 184 -42.13 11.24 4.62
N PRO A 185 -43.23 11.84 4.10
CA PRO A 185 -43.75 13.10 4.63
C PRO A 185 -43.98 13.05 6.16
N ASP A 186 -44.49 11.92 6.67
CA ASP A 186 -44.91 11.77 8.07
C ASP A 186 -43.82 11.22 9.00
N GLY A 187 -42.68 10.75 8.49
CA GLY A 187 -41.67 10.11 9.33
C GLY A 187 -40.51 9.47 8.56
N LEU A 188 -39.59 8.87 9.31
CA LEU A 188 -38.44 8.16 8.77
C LEU A 188 -38.52 6.69 9.16
N THR A 189 -38.26 5.81 8.19
CA THR A 189 -38.13 4.37 8.44
C THR A 189 -36.71 3.94 8.08
N LEU A 190 -35.98 3.37 9.05
CA LEU A 190 -34.70 2.72 8.80
C LEU A 190 -34.94 1.28 8.38
N LYS A 191 -34.36 0.89 7.24
CA LYS A 191 -34.43 -0.46 6.70
C LYS A 191 -33.04 -1.09 6.63
N ASN A 192 -32.88 -2.26 7.23
CA ASN A 192 -31.73 -3.12 7.01
C ASN A 192 -31.96 -3.89 5.69
N LEU A 193 -31.03 -3.78 4.74
CA LEU A 193 -31.11 -4.42 3.44
C LEU A 193 -30.59 -5.87 3.46
N GLU A 194 -29.91 -6.29 4.53
CA GLU A 194 -29.40 -7.65 4.69
C GLU A 194 -30.50 -8.61 5.17
N ASP A 195 -31.28 -8.21 6.18
CA ASP A 195 -32.33 -9.05 6.79
C ASP A 195 -33.77 -8.58 6.50
N GLY A 196 -33.93 -7.41 5.89
CA GLY A 196 -35.23 -6.82 5.53
C GLY A 196 -35.99 -6.15 6.67
N SER A 197 -35.46 -6.15 7.90
CA SER A 197 -36.06 -5.52 9.07
C SER A 197 -36.22 -4.01 8.88
N GLN A 198 -37.27 -3.47 9.49
CA GLN A 198 -37.65 -2.06 9.39
C GLN A 198 -38.08 -1.53 10.75
N SER A 199 -37.72 -0.28 11.04
CA SER A 199 -38.14 0.42 12.25
C SER A 199 -38.37 1.89 11.94
N ASP A 200 -39.43 2.46 12.52
CA ASP A 200 -39.66 3.90 12.47
C ASP A 200 -38.74 4.58 13.48
N VAL A 201 -38.09 5.65 13.05
CA VAL A 201 -37.00 6.29 13.78
C VAL A 201 -37.08 7.81 13.67
N THR A 202 -36.48 8.50 14.64
CA THR A 202 -36.21 9.93 14.52
C THR A 202 -34.88 10.15 13.82
N VAL A 203 -34.71 11.32 13.21
CA VAL A 203 -33.44 11.70 12.55
C VAL A 203 -32.25 11.61 13.51
N THR A 204 -32.47 11.94 14.79
CA THR A 204 -31.46 11.92 15.86
C THR A 204 -31.01 10.53 16.29
N ALA A 205 -31.85 9.50 16.10
CA ALA A 205 -31.49 8.12 16.45
C ALA A 205 -30.67 7.42 15.35
N LEU A 206 -30.68 7.95 14.11
CA LEU A 206 -30.06 7.30 12.97
C LEU A 206 -28.55 7.06 13.12
N PRO A 207 -27.71 8.01 13.59
CA PRO A 207 -26.26 7.79 13.67
C PRO A 207 -25.90 6.60 14.57
N SER A 208 -26.56 6.44 15.72
CA SER A 208 -26.30 5.35 16.67
C SER A 208 -26.79 3.98 16.19
N LEU A 209 -27.69 3.94 15.21
CA LEU A 209 -28.22 2.68 14.65
C LEU A 209 -27.43 2.21 13.42
N ILE A 210 -26.70 3.12 12.77
CA ILE A 210 -26.01 2.89 11.50
C ILE A 210 -24.50 2.65 11.69
N VAL A 211 -23.89 3.37 12.64
CA VAL A 211 -22.47 3.27 13.01
C VAL A 211 -22.26 2.13 13.97
#